data_AF-A0AA96L9W3-F1
#
_entry.id   AF-A0AA96L9W3-F1
#
_cell.length_a   1.000
_cell.length_b   1.000
_cell.length_c   1.000
_cell.angle_alpha   90.00
_cell.angle_beta   90.00
_cell.angle_gamma   90.00
#
_symmetry.space_group_name_H-M   'P 1'
#
loop_
_entity.id
_entity.type
_entity.pdbx_description
1 polymer ?
#
loop_
_entity_poly.entity_id
_entity_poly.type
_entity_poly.pdbx_seq_one_letter_code
_entity_poly.pdbx_strand_id
1 'polypeptide(L)'
;MPYQPKVAEAKIVSHNEKNGLMEVVVVLEDRNHCRVTYETLPSGEKVPTDISRLHKEPCPVCKKDYLCNCMDPYLPEIGEQVSKFVDLG
;
A
#
# COMPACT_ATOMS: atom_id res chain seq x y z
N MET A 1 8.38 -14.28 -15.24
CA MET A 1 8.42 -14.38 -13.77
C MET A 1 7.20 -13.67 -13.22
N PRO A 2 6.52 -14.21 -12.20
CA PRO A 2 5.43 -13.49 -11.55
C PRO A 2 5.98 -12.20 -10.92
N TYR A 3 5.19 -11.13 -10.96
CA TYR A 3 5.53 -9.88 -10.27
C TYR A 3 5.57 -10.15 -8.75
N GLN A 4 6.65 -9.71 -8.10
CA GLN A 4 6.91 -9.88 -6.66
C GLN A 4 7.23 -8.50 -6.07
N PRO A 5 6.24 -7.80 -5.51
CA PRO A 5 6.44 -6.46 -4.98
C PRO A 5 7.26 -6.51 -3.69
N LYS A 6 8.29 -5.68 -3.62
CA LYS A 6 9.08 -5.46 -2.40
C LYS A 6 8.99 -4.00 -1.99
N VAL A 7 8.61 -3.76 -0.74
CA VAL A 7 8.58 -2.41 -0.17
C VAL A 7 10.02 -1.99 0.12
N ALA A 8 10.42 -0.86 -0.46
CA ALA A 8 11.70 -0.22 -0.20
C ALA A 8 11.57 0.89 0.84
N GLU A 9 10.46 1.63 0.82
CA GLU A 9 10.16 2.71 1.76
C GLU A 9 8.66 2.77 2.04
N ALA A 10 8.27 3.20 3.25
CA ALA A 10 6.88 3.48 3.59
C ALA A 10 6.79 4.73 4.47
N LYS A 11 5.74 5.53 4.28
CA LYS A 11 5.48 6.74 5.04
C LYS A 11 4.00 6.92 5.31
N ILE A 12 3.64 7.12 6.57
CA ILE A 12 2.28 7.52 6.95
C ILE A 12 2.04 8.94 6.42
N VAL A 13 1.01 9.11 5.59
CA VAL A 13 0.65 10.40 4.98
C VAL A 13 -0.66 10.97 5.54
N SER A 14 -1.51 10.11 6.08
CA SER A 14 -2.76 10.50 6.72
C SER A 14 -3.06 9.56 7.86
N HIS A 15 -3.53 10.11 8.98
CA HIS A 15 -4.07 9.35 10.09
C HIS A 15 -5.30 10.08 10.62
N ASN A 16 -6.46 9.49 10.44
CA ASN A 16 -7.73 10.02 10.90
C ASN A 16 -8.28 9.13 12.02
N GLU A 17 -7.95 9.50 13.26
CA GLU A 17 -8.38 8.80 14.48
C GLU A 17 -9.90 8.75 14.64
N LYS A 18 -10.64 9.72 14.08
CA LYS A 18 -12.11 9.76 14.18
C LYS A 18 -12.78 8.68 13.35
N ASN A 19 -12.19 8.34 12.21
CA ASN A 19 -12.74 7.36 11.27
C ASN A 19 -11.99 6.03 11.31
N GLY A 20 -10.93 5.92 12.12
CA GLY A 20 -10.06 4.73 12.17
C GLY A 20 -9.27 4.49 10.88
N LEU A 21 -9.14 5.49 10.02
CA LEU A 21 -8.48 5.36 8.71
C LEU A 21 -7.04 5.87 8.78
N MET A 22 -6.11 5.09 8.23
CA MET A 22 -4.71 5.45 8.07
C MET A 22 -4.30 5.23 6.61
N GLU A 23 -3.61 6.21 6.03
CA GLU A 23 -3.05 6.07 4.68
C GLU A 23 -1.53 6.06 4.76
N VAL A 24 -0.93 5.08 4.09
CA VAL A 24 0.51 4.92 3.96
C VAL A 24 0.87 4.99 2.48
N VAL A 25 1.79 5.88 2.12
CA VAL A 25 2.43 5.84 0.80
C VAL A 25 3.63 4.92 0.88
N VAL A 26 3.66 3.95 -0.03
CA VAL A 26 4.73 2.96 -0.15
C VAL A 26 5.48 3.16 -1.46
N VAL A 27 6.79 3.03 -1.40
CA VAL A 27 7.68 2.98 -2.55
C VAL A 27 8.19 1.56 -2.68
N LEU A 28 8.01 0.96 -3.86
CA LEU A 28 8.48 -0.38 -4.16
C LEU A 28 9.89 -0.33 -4.76
N GLU A 29 10.64 -1.45 -4.71
CA GLU A 29 12.00 -1.54 -5.29
C GLU A 29 12.04 -1.22 -6.79
N ASP A 30 10.94 -1.43 -7.51
CA ASP A 30 10.81 -1.09 -8.93
C ASP A 30 10.47 0.39 -9.18
N ARG A 31 10.48 1.20 -8.11
CA ARG A 31 10.13 2.63 -8.02
C ARG A 31 8.65 2.94 -8.14
N ASN A 32 7.76 1.94 -8.25
CA ASN A 32 6.33 2.21 -8.22
C ASN A 32 5.90 2.74 -6.86
N HIS A 33 4.98 3.70 -6.91
CA HIS A 33 4.34 4.25 -5.73
C HIS A 33 2.91 3.74 -5.60
N CYS A 34 2.60 3.20 -4.43
CA CYS A 34 1.24 2.83 -4.06
C CYS A 34 0.82 3.59 -2.80
N ARG A 35 -0.48 3.75 -2.62
CA ARG A 35 -1.11 4.16 -1.38
C ARG A 35 -1.86 2.96 -0.86
N VAL A 36 -1.59 2.61 0.39
CA VAL A 36 -2.28 1.56 1.13
C VAL A 36 -3.13 2.24 2.18
N THR A 37 -4.42 1.90 2.21
CA THR A 37 -5.36 2.35 3.24
C THR A 37 -5.50 1.25 4.27
N TYR A 38 -5.42 1.63 5.53
CA TYR A 38 -5.64 0.78 6.68
C TYR A 38 -6.86 1.24 7.44
N GLU A 39 -7.66 0.28 7.88
CA GLU A 39 -8.77 0.49 8.81
C GLU A 39 -8.41 -0.08 10.17
N THR A 40 -8.80 0.64 11.23
CA THR A 40 -8.64 0.19 12.61
C THR A 40 -9.88 -0.61 13.00
N LEU A 41 -9.71 -1.91 13.25
CA LEU A 41 -10.77 -2.77 13.76
C LEU A 41 -11.14 -2.38 15.20
N PRO A 42 -12.32 -2.80 15.71
CA PRO A 42 -12.70 -2.59 17.10
C PRO A 42 -11.71 -3.21 18.12
N SER A 43 -10.89 -4.18 17.71
CA SER A 43 -9.80 -4.77 18.49
C SER A 43 -8.57 -3.86 18.64
N GLY A 44 -8.49 -2.77 17.87
CA GLY A 44 -7.32 -1.90 17.76
C GLY A 44 -6.34 -2.31 16.65
N GLU A 45 -6.54 -3.49 16.03
CA GLU A 45 -5.70 -3.97 14.94
C GLU A 45 -5.93 -3.15 13.66
N LYS A 46 -4.85 -2.71 13.01
CA LYS A 46 -4.91 -2.03 11.71
C LYS A 46 -4.78 -3.02 10.58
N VAL A 47 -5.85 -3.15 9.79
CA VAL A 47 -5.89 -4.06 8.64
C VAL A 47 -5.84 -3.28 7.33
N PRO A 48 -5.00 -3.68 6.35
CA PRO A 48 -4.98 -3.06 5.04
C PRO A 48 -6.27 -3.42 4.29
N THR A 49 -7.02 -2.41 3.83
CA THR A 49 -8.32 -2.60 3.16
C THR A 49 -8.34 -2.18 1.70
N ASP A 50 -7.46 -1.26 1.29
CA ASP A 50 -7.36 -0.80 -0.09
C ASP A 50 -5.92 -0.54 -0.52
N ILE A 51 -5.66 -0.70 -1.82
CA ILE A 51 -4.41 -0.28 -2.44
C ILE A 51 -4.64 0.36 -3.80
N SER A 52 -4.03 1.53 -3.99
CA SER A 52 -4.13 2.28 -5.23
C SER A 52 -2.75 2.75 -5.68
N ARG A 53 -2.42 2.60 -6.97
CA ARG A 53 -1.20 3.20 -7.53
C ARG A 53 -1.33 4.71 -7.65
N LEU A 54 -0.22 5.44 -7.43
CA LEU A 54 -0.18 6.90 -7.53
C LEU A 54 0.18 7.43 -8.93
N HIS A 55 0.15 6.56 -9.95
CA HIS A 55 0.30 6.92 -11.38
C HIS A 55 1.54 7.79 -11.72
N LYS A 56 2.64 7.61 -10.99
CA LYS A 56 3.93 8.23 -11.32
C LYS A 56 4.73 7.41 -12.35
N GLU A 57 4.55 6.08 -12.31
CA GLU A 57 5.16 5.13 -13.23
C GLU A 57 4.07 4.28 -13.93
N PRO A 58 4.36 3.65 -15.08
CA PRO A 58 3.47 2.64 -15.67
C PRO A 58 3.29 1.43 -14.75
N CYS A 59 2.12 0.78 -14.79
CA CYS A 59 1.88 -0.40 -13.95
C CYS A 59 2.94 -1.48 -14.19
N PRO A 60 3.60 -2.04 -13.16
CA PRO A 60 4.65 -3.02 -13.37
C PRO A 60 4.11 -4.38 -13.81
N VAL A 61 2.81 -4.65 -13.58
CA VAL A 61 2.10 -5.87 -13.99
C VAL A 61 1.61 -5.78 -15.43
N CYS A 62 0.75 -4.81 -15.74
CA CYS A 62 0.10 -4.72 -17.06
C CYS A 62 0.78 -3.74 -18.04
N LYS A 63 1.79 -2.98 -17.59
CA LYS A 63 2.53 -1.96 -18.37
C LYS A 63 1.70 -0.81 -18.92
N LYS A 64 0.46 -0.66 -18.44
CA LYS A 64 -0.44 0.41 -18.85
C LYS A 64 -0.19 1.68 -18.03
N ASP A 65 -0.30 2.81 -18.70
CA ASP A 65 -0.13 4.14 -18.13
C ASP A 65 -1.48 4.76 -17.73
N TYR A 66 -2.30 3.98 -17.04
CA TYR A 66 -3.57 4.44 -16.48
C TYR A 66 -3.87 3.70 -15.16
N LEU A 67 -4.92 4.12 -14.45
CA LEU A 67 -5.34 3.49 -13.20
C LEU A 67 -5.89 2.08 -13.43
N CYS A 68 -5.28 1.09 -12.78
CA CYS A 68 -5.66 -0.30 -12.89
C CYS A 68 -5.64 -0.96 -11.51
N ASN A 69 -6.38 -2.05 -11.37
CA ASN A 69 -6.53 -2.82 -10.15
C ASN A 69 -5.52 -3.98 -10.05
N CYS A 70 -4.39 -3.87 -10.76
CA CYS A 70 -3.38 -4.94 -10.76
C CYS A 70 -2.63 -5.07 -9.42
N MET A 71 -2.79 -4.11 -8.50
CA MET A 71 -2.13 -4.14 -7.19
C MET A 71 -2.97 -4.84 -6.11
N ASP A 72 -4.29 -4.94 -6.30
CA ASP A 72 -5.22 -5.53 -5.34
C ASP A 72 -4.81 -6.93 -4.86
N PRO A 73 -4.36 -7.86 -5.73
CA PRO A 73 -3.93 -9.19 -5.29
C PRO A 73 -2.70 -9.19 -4.39
N TYR A 74 -1.92 -8.10 -4.42
CA TYR A 74 -0.69 -7.94 -3.66
C TYR A 74 -0.89 -7.12 -2.38
N LEU A 75 -2.12 -6.68 -2.07
CA LEU A 75 -2.44 -5.95 -0.86
C LEU A 75 -1.97 -6.67 0.42
N PRO A 76 -2.20 -7.99 0.62
CA PRO A 76 -1.77 -8.66 1.83
C PRO A 76 -0.24 -8.66 1.99
N GLU A 77 0.48 -8.96 0.91
CA GLU A 77 1.95 -9.03 0.90
C GLU A 77 2.58 -7.64 1.13
N ILE A 78 2.08 -6.60 0.43
CA ILE A 78 2.57 -5.24 0.60
C ILE A 78 2.22 -4.72 2.00
N GLY A 79 0.98 -4.96 2.46
CA GLY A 79 0.51 -4.56 3.78
C GLY A 79 1.34 -5.16 4.92
N GLU A 80 1.68 -6.44 4.83
CA GLU A 80 2.58 -7.09 5.78
C GLU A 80 3.98 -6.46 5.76
N GLN A 81 4.55 -6.21 4.59
CA GLN A 81 5.88 -5.61 4.48
C GLN A 81 5.95 -4.19 5.05
N VAL A 82 4.87 -3.40 4.96
CA VAL A 82 4.81 -2.03 5.49
C VAL A 82 5.08 -1.97 6.99
N SER A 83 4.66 -2.97 7.77
CA SER A 83 4.91 -3.05 9.21
C SER A 83 6.41 -3.04 9.59
N LYS A 84 7.30 -3.34 8.64
CA LYS A 84 8.76 -3.29 8.83
C LYS A 84 9.35 -1.88 8.70
N PHE A 85 8.61 -0.95 8.09
CA PHE A 85 9.06 0.40 7.77
C PHE A 85 8.34 1.48 8.57
N VAL A 86 7.11 1.23 8.97
CA VAL A 86 6.32 2.13 9.80
C VAL A 86 5.71 1.36 10.96
N ASP A 87 5.69 1.99 12.13
CA ASP A 87 4.97 1.46 13.28
C ASP A 87 3.47 1.64 13.03
N LEU A 88 2.78 0.51 12.87
CA LEU A 88 1.33 0.49 12.70
C LEU A 88 0.60 0.54 14.05
N GLY A 89 1.31 0.65 15.18
CA GLY A 89 0.73 0.67 16.53
C GLY A 89 0.24 -0.70 16.95
#